data_AF-A0A3D3FUW9-F1
#
_entry.id   AF-A0A3D3FUW9-F1
#
_cell.length_a   1.000
_cell.length_b   1.000
_cell.length_c   1.000
_cell.angle_alpha   90.00
_cell.angle_beta   90.00
_cell.angle_gamma   90.00
#
_symmetry.space_group_name_H-M   'P 1'
#
loop_
_entity.id
_entity.type
_entity.pdbx_description
1 polymer ?
#
loop_
_entity_poly.entity_id
_entity_poly.type
_entity_poly.pdbx_seq_one_letter_code
_entity_poly.pdbx_strand_id
1 'polypeptide(L)'
;MGLTEKKEVAWVAAADMGLGHKRAAWPLRFLGVNGVHITGSDAATKPSEKALWDKLRGAYESASRLNRIPVIGSFLFKLYDKLLAIPTAYPFRDLSGPTMQTSFAFNLVKQGIGGSLMDLMKSRPLPLVSTFYIPSLAADEAGWGRVYCVITDTDANRVWVSRNPRQSRIEYLVPCGRALRRLKQYGVPDERIYMTGFPLPLELTGDDTLDVLRRNLGKRLARLDPSDRFWSLHKHSVEHFLGLENCPAERGREAGPITVTFAVGGAGAQKEIAVTALESFAPQIEAGNIRMNLVAGVRREVREYFEKAAAAVSEGKPEMAAGIRVIFGESDAAYFDAFAECLHETDVLWTKPSELSFYSGLGLPILMAPTIGAQEDCNHEWLLEVQAGIDQKDPRFAREWLSDLLTDGRLAEAAWDGFLKARKYGTYKIAELVSTGAMSRESNPLKR
;
A
#
# COMPACT_ATOMS: atom_id res chain seq x y z
N MET A 1 15.96 -19.59 -10.05
CA MET A 1 14.97 -20.38 -9.31
C MET A 1 13.91 -19.41 -8.82
N GLY A 2 12.72 -19.41 -9.43
CA GLY A 2 11.73 -18.34 -9.26
C GLY A 2 11.21 -18.26 -7.83
N LEU A 3 11.04 -17.04 -7.30
CA LEU A 3 10.45 -16.80 -5.97
C LEU A 3 8.96 -17.20 -5.88
N THR A 4 8.38 -17.72 -6.95
CA THR A 4 6.99 -18.21 -7.00
C THR A 4 6.83 -19.64 -6.49
N GLU A 5 7.92 -20.40 -6.31
CA GLU A 5 7.86 -21.72 -5.66
C GLU A 5 7.66 -21.56 -4.15
N LYS A 6 6.68 -22.31 -3.59
CA LYS A 6 6.44 -22.35 -2.14
C LYS A 6 7.68 -22.86 -1.42
N LYS A 7 8.22 -22.04 -0.50
CA LYS A 7 9.39 -22.39 0.32
C LYS A 7 9.01 -22.76 1.77
N GLU A 8 7.90 -22.21 2.27
CA GLU A 8 7.43 -22.41 3.66
C GLU A 8 8.54 -22.31 4.71
N VAL A 9 9.21 -21.15 4.71
CA VAL A 9 10.38 -20.84 5.56
C VAL A 9 10.04 -19.88 6.70
N ALA A 10 8.81 -19.37 6.78
CA ALA A 10 8.35 -18.49 7.85
C ALA A 10 6.86 -18.65 8.15
N TRP A 11 6.43 -18.14 9.30
CA TRP A 11 5.04 -17.78 9.53
C TRP A 11 4.83 -16.36 9.00
N VAL A 12 3.84 -16.16 8.12
CA VAL A 12 3.51 -14.82 7.60
C VAL A 12 2.17 -14.39 8.18
N ALA A 13 2.12 -13.26 8.86
CA ALA A 13 0.92 -12.80 9.57
C ALA A 13 0.53 -11.36 9.23
N ALA A 14 -0.75 -11.11 9.01
CA ALA A 14 -1.35 -9.80 8.90
C ALA A 14 -2.50 -9.67 9.90
N ALA A 15 -2.93 -8.45 10.20
CA ALA A 15 -4.08 -8.21 11.06
C ALA A 15 -5.35 -7.90 10.25
N ASP A 16 -6.51 -8.35 10.76
CA ASP A 16 -7.82 -7.93 10.27
C ASP A 16 -8.18 -6.52 10.77
N MET A 17 -7.38 -5.54 10.34
CA MET A 17 -7.45 -4.12 10.74
C MET A 17 -7.51 -3.19 9.51
N GLY A 18 -7.90 -3.75 8.35
CA GLY A 18 -7.92 -3.05 7.06
C GLY A 18 -7.08 -3.78 6.00
N LEU A 19 -7.30 -3.42 4.73
CA LEU A 19 -6.66 -4.09 3.60
C LEU A 19 -5.16 -3.83 3.51
N GLY A 20 -4.65 -2.72 4.06
CA GLY A 20 -3.24 -2.35 3.88
C GLY A 20 -2.24 -3.37 4.47
N HIS A 21 -2.51 -3.88 5.67
CA HIS A 21 -1.68 -4.91 6.29
C HIS A 21 -1.75 -6.23 5.50
N LYS A 22 -2.95 -6.61 5.04
CA LYS A 22 -3.16 -7.81 4.24
C LYS A 22 -2.48 -7.70 2.88
N ARG A 23 -2.54 -6.53 2.23
CA ARG A 23 -1.90 -6.23 0.94
C ARG A 23 -0.38 -6.28 1.04
N ALA A 24 0.19 -5.83 2.14
CA ALA A 24 1.63 -5.97 2.37
C ALA A 24 2.04 -7.44 2.61
N ALA A 25 1.18 -8.26 3.23
CA ALA A 25 1.51 -9.65 3.52
C ALA A 25 1.31 -10.58 2.30
N TRP A 26 0.35 -10.27 1.43
CA TRP A 26 -0.03 -11.12 0.31
C TRP A 26 1.12 -11.45 -0.67
N PRO A 27 2.01 -10.51 -1.04
CA PRO A 27 3.19 -10.82 -1.85
C PRO A 27 4.17 -11.79 -1.18
N LEU A 28 4.12 -11.92 0.15
CA LEU A 28 5.00 -12.79 0.94
C LEU A 28 4.39 -14.18 1.20
N ARG A 29 3.18 -14.46 0.70
CA ARG A 29 2.44 -15.70 0.97
C ARG A 29 3.18 -16.99 0.63
N PHE A 30 4.09 -16.96 -0.35
CA PHE A 30 4.91 -18.12 -0.75
C PHE A 30 5.98 -18.50 0.30
N LEU A 31 6.34 -17.59 1.19
CA LEU A 31 7.22 -17.85 2.34
C LEU A 31 6.47 -18.47 3.50
N GLY A 32 5.16 -18.21 3.59
CA GLY A 32 4.30 -18.56 4.71
C GLY A 32 3.91 -20.04 4.75
N VAL A 33 4.10 -20.69 5.89
CA VAL A 33 3.49 -22.00 6.19
C VAL A 33 1.98 -21.86 6.09
N ASN A 34 1.35 -22.59 5.16
CA ASN A 34 -0.08 -22.45 4.85
C ASN A 34 -0.51 -21.03 4.40
N GLY A 35 0.41 -20.23 3.83
CA GLY A 35 0.11 -18.89 3.33
C GLY A 35 0.13 -17.80 4.41
N VAL A 36 -0.82 -16.86 4.35
CA VAL A 36 -0.90 -15.69 5.24
C VAL A 36 -1.93 -15.93 6.34
N HIS A 37 -1.53 -15.78 7.59
CA HIS A 37 -2.39 -15.89 8.76
C HIS A 37 -2.98 -14.52 9.12
N ILE A 38 -4.31 -14.41 9.07
CA ILE A 38 -5.01 -13.14 9.34
C ILE A 38 -5.45 -13.08 10.81
N THR A 39 -4.60 -12.54 11.69
CA THR A 39 -4.90 -12.43 13.12
C THR A 39 -6.06 -11.47 13.38
N GLY A 40 -6.92 -11.81 14.34
CA GLY A 40 -8.14 -11.06 14.63
C GLY A 40 -9.33 -11.39 13.72
N SER A 41 -9.16 -12.28 12.73
CA SER A 41 -10.26 -12.90 12.00
C SER A 41 -10.87 -14.07 12.77
N ASP A 42 -12.14 -14.39 12.48
CA ASP A 42 -12.85 -15.52 13.11
C ASP A 42 -12.16 -16.87 12.84
N ALA A 43 -11.57 -17.03 11.65
CA ALA A 43 -10.92 -18.27 11.24
C ALA A 43 -9.57 -18.53 11.97
N ALA A 44 -8.89 -17.48 12.44
CA ALA A 44 -7.53 -17.59 12.97
C ALA A 44 -7.43 -17.32 14.48
N THR A 45 -8.54 -16.97 15.15
CA THR A 45 -8.51 -16.40 16.49
C THR A 45 -9.51 -17.08 17.42
N LYS A 46 -9.07 -17.47 18.61
CA LYS A 46 -9.96 -18.00 19.66
C LYS A 46 -10.99 -16.93 20.10
N PRO A 47 -12.22 -17.31 20.47
CA PRO A 47 -13.26 -16.33 20.85
C PRO A 47 -12.87 -15.35 21.97
N SER A 48 -12.12 -15.81 22.98
CA SER A 48 -11.64 -14.96 24.08
C SER A 48 -10.63 -13.91 23.64
N GLU A 49 -9.79 -14.22 22.64
CA GLU A 49 -8.84 -13.29 22.04
C GLU A 49 -9.54 -12.34 21.07
N LYS A 50 -10.57 -12.82 20.35
CA LYS A 50 -11.33 -12.03 19.37
C LYS A 50 -11.93 -10.76 19.99
N ALA A 51 -12.40 -10.83 21.23
CA ALA A 51 -12.89 -9.65 21.96
C ALA A 51 -11.83 -8.54 22.14
N LEU A 52 -10.54 -8.92 22.29
CA LEU A 52 -9.43 -7.96 22.38
C LEU A 52 -9.16 -7.30 21.02
N TRP A 53 -9.22 -8.08 19.93
CA TRP A 53 -9.12 -7.56 18.57
C TRP A 53 -10.27 -6.61 18.23
N ASP A 54 -11.50 -6.95 18.62
CA ASP A 54 -12.67 -6.09 18.39
C ASP A 54 -12.59 -4.80 19.19
N LYS A 55 -12.07 -4.85 20.43
CA LYS A 55 -11.77 -3.65 21.21
C LYS A 55 -10.73 -2.77 20.52
N LEU A 56 -9.66 -3.36 20.00
CA LEU A 56 -8.61 -2.62 19.27
C LEU A 56 -9.16 -1.99 17.99
N ARG A 57 -9.95 -2.76 17.22
CA ARG A 57 -10.61 -2.30 15.98
C ARG A 57 -11.60 -1.17 16.27
N GLY A 58 -12.45 -1.33 17.27
CA GLY A 58 -13.40 -0.31 17.69
C GLY A 58 -12.73 1.00 18.09
N ALA A 59 -11.61 0.94 18.82
CA ALA A 59 -10.82 2.13 19.16
C ALA A 59 -10.25 2.83 17.91
N TYR A 60 -9.70 2.06 16.96
CA TYR A 60 -9.16 2.58 15.71
C TYR A 60 -10.24 3.20 14.82
N GLU A 61 -11.35 2.50 14.60
CA GLU A 61 -12.46 3.01 13.78
C GLU A 61 -13.10 4.26 14.38
N SER A 62 -13.25 4.31 15.71
CA SER A 62 -13.79 5.49 16.38
C SER A 62 -12.92 6.71 16.15
N ALA A 63 -11.59 6.56 16.31
CA ALA A 63 -10.64 7.63 16.05
C ALA A 63 -10.67 8.08 14.58
N SER A 64 -10.72 7.14 13.63
CA SER A 64 -10.82 7.46 12.19
C SER A 64 -12.12 8.18 11.80
N ARG A 65 -13.26 7.82 12.42
CA ARG A 65 -14.56 8.49 12.17
C ARG A 65 -14.60 9.90 12.77
N LEU A 66 -14.03 10.09 13.95
CA LEU A 66 -13.95 11.39 14.63
C LEU A 66 -13.14 12.41 13.82
N ASN A 67 -12.09 11.96 13.10
CA ASN A 67 -11.30 12.80 12.20
C ASN A 67 -12.07 13.30 10.96
N ARG A 68 -13.29 12.79 10.71
CA ARG A 68 -14.16 13.25 9.60
C ARG A 68 -15.17 14.32 9.99
N ILE A 69 -15.35 14.62 11.29
CA ILE A 69 -16.39 15.55 11.76
C ILE A 69 -15.72 16.82 12.29
N PRO A 70 -15.72 17.94 11.56
CA PRO A 70 -15.06 19.19 11.97
C PRO A 70 -15.75 19.94 13.13
N VAL A 71 -16.74 19.33 13.81
CA VAL A 71 -17.70 20.01 14.70
C VAL A 71 -17.74 19.45 16.13
N ILE A 72 -17.09 18.32 16.43
CA ILE A 72 -17.08 17.79 17.80
C ILE A 72 -16.00 18.49 18.62
N GLY A 73 -16.41 19.05 19.78
CA GLY A 73 -15.67 20.03 20.58
C GLY A 73 -14.15 19.84 20.64
N SER A 74 -13.44 20.94 20.42
CA SER A 74 -11.98 21.04 20.25
C SER A 74 -11.13 20.34 21.32
N PHE A 75 -11.70 20.01 22.48
CA PHE A 75 -11.02 19.27 23.55
C PHE A 75 -10.99 17.75 23.34
N LEU A 76 -12.12 17.13 22.99
CA LEU A 76 -12.18 15.68 22.73
C LEU A 76 -11.43 15.32 21.45
N PHE A 77 -11.59 16.14 20.41
CA PHE A 77 -10.85 16.01 19.16
C PHE A 77 -9.32 16.01 19.38
N LYS A 78 -8.79 16.97 20.15
CA LYS A 78 -7.35 17.04 20.49
C LYS A 78 -6.84 15.83 21.28
N LEU A 79 -7.68 15.20 22.10
CA LEU A 79 -7.29 14.02 22.87
C LEU A 79 -7.19 12.77 21.98
N TYR A 80 -8.10 12.63 21.01
CA TYR A 80 -8.11 11.52 20.05
C TYR A 80 -7.06 11.64 18.96
N ASP A 81 -6.84 12.85 18.41
CA ASP A 81 -5.76 13.08 17.44
C ASP A 81 -4.41 12.70 18.04
N LYS A 82 -4.19 13.02 19.32
CA LYS A 82 -2.96 12.66 20.04
C LYS A 82 -2.77 11.14 20.21
N LEU A 83 -3.84 10.33 20.11
CA LEU A 83 -3.78 8.88 20.19
C LEU A 83 -3.29 8.23 18.89
N LEU A 84 -3.61 8.78 17.72
CA LEU A 84 -3.09 8.28 16.43
C LEU A 84 -1.90 9.09 15.90
N ALA A 85 -1.63 10.27 16.48
CA ALA A 85 -0.60 11.19 16.03
C ALA A 85 0.78 10.55 15.92
N ILE A 86 1.40 10.81 14.78
CA ILE A 86 2.83 10.61 14.57
C ILE A 86 3.49 11.96 14.88
N PRO A 87 4.48 12.02 15.79
CA PRO A 87 5.17 13.28 16.09
C PRO A 87 5.83 13.88 14.85
N THR A 88 6.09 15.18 14.81
CA THR A 88 6.87 15.78 13.71
C THR A 88 8.24 15.11 13.56
N ALA A 89 8.74 15.02 12.32
CA ALA A 89 10.06 14.44 12.05
C ALA A 89 11.21 15.26 12.67
N TYR A 90 11.07 16.59 12.68
CA TYR A 90 12.09 17.52 13.17
C TYR A 90 11.61 18.33 14.40
N PRO A 91 12.55 18.79 15.26
CA PRO A 91 13.97 18.41 15.28
C PRO A 91 14.14 16.92 15.58
N PHE A 92 15.23 16.32 15.08
CA PHE A 92 15.53 14.93 15.36
C PHE A 92 15.84 14.77 16.85
N ARG A 93 15.03 13.98 17.56
CA ARG A 93 15.09 13.85 19.02
C ARG A 93 14.79 12.43 19.46
N ASP A 94 15.18 12.10 20.68
CA ASP A 94 14.83 10.83 21.31
C ASP A 94 13.33 10.79 21.63
N LEU A 95 12.66 9.79 21.07
CA LEU A 95 11.24 9.45 21.24
C LEU A 95 11.11 7.99 21.71
N SER A 96 12.16 7.41 22.29
CA SER A 96 12.20 5.99 22.72
C SER A 96 11.30 5.68 23.91
N GLY A 97 10.94 6.69 24.71
CA GLY A 97 10.05 6.55 25.85
C GLY A 97 8.67 5.97 25.46
N PRO A 98 8.06 5.13 26.32
CA PRO A 98 6.76 4.56 26.04
C PRO A 98 5.65 5.61 26.11
N THR A 99 4.64 5.48 25.25
CA THR A 99 3.45 6.34 25.28
C THR A 99 2.24 5.61 25.87
N MET A 100 1.12 6.32 26.03
CA MET A 100 -0.15 5.69 26.41
C MET A 100 -0.58 4.61 25.41
N GLN A 101 -0.34 4.84 24.11
CA GLN A 101 -0.63 3.88 23.04
C GLN A 101 0.24 2.63 23.16
N THR A 102 1.54 2.78 23.37
CA THR A 102 2.46 1.65 23.59
C THR A 102 2.03 0.85 24.82
N SER A 103 1.65 1.53 25.90
CA SER A 103 1.20 0.89 27.14
C SER A 103 -0.13 0.15 26.94
N PHE A 104 -1.06 0.73 26.16
CA PHE A 104 -2.32 0.09 25.79
C PHE A 104 -2.09 -1.20 24.97
N ALA A 105 -1.28 -1.13 23.91
CA ALA A 105 -0.95 -2.29 23.10
C ALA A 105 -0.26 -3.39 23.92
N PHE A 106 0.71 -3.03 24.77
CA PHE A 106 1.37 -3.96 25.67
C PHE A 106 0.42 -4.63 26.65
N ASN A 107 -0.56 -3.89 27.19
CA ASN A 107 -1.58 -4.46 28.06
C ASN A 107 -2.48 -5.45 27.31
N LEU A 108 -2.81 -5.20 26.05
CA LEU A 108 -3.55 -6.17 25.23
C LEU A 108 -2.73 -7.45 25.02
N VAL A 109 -1.42 -7.34 24.77
CA VAL A 109 -0.50 -8.50 24.66
C VAL A 109 -0.50 -9.31 25.96
N LYS A 110 -0.40 -8.64 27.11
CA LYS A 110 -0.52 -9.30 28.42
C LYS A 110 -1.87 -9.97 28.67
N GLN A 111 -2.94 -9.44 28.09
CA GLN A 111 -4.29 -10.03 28.16
C GLN A 111 -4.47 -11.19 27.17
N GLY A 112 -3.48 -11.47 26.32
CA GLY A 112 -3.48 -12.62 25.42
C GLY A 112 -3.77 -12.29 23.95
N ILE A 113 -3.81 -11.02 23.53
CA ILE A 113 -3.90 -10.70 22.10
C ILE A 113 -2.65 -11.24 21.37
N GLY A 114 -2.85 -11.94 20.25
CA GLY A 114 -1.81 -12.65 19.53
C GLY A 114 -1.57 -14.10 20.02
N GLY A 115 -2.23 -14.54 21.09
CA GLY A 115 -2.03 -15.86 21.68
C GLY A 115 -2.34 -17.04 20.74
N SER A 116 -3.40 -16.92 19.92
CA SER A 116 -3.77 -17.97 18.95
C SER A 116 -2.69 -18.18 17.90
N LEU A 117 -2.07 -17.09 17.42
CA LEU A 117 -0.93 -17.17 16.50
C LEU A 117 0.28 -17.81 17.20
N MET A 118 0.57 -17.44 18.46
CA MET A 118 1.69 -18.03 19.21
C MET A 118 1.50 -19.53 19.41
N ASP A 119 0.28 -19.98 19.73
CA ASP A 119 -0.02 -21.40 19.86
C ASP A 119 0.14 -22.16 18.54
N LEU A 120 -0.31 -21.57 17.43
CA LEU A 120 -0.10 -22.14 16.10
C LEU A 120 1.39 -22.28 15.76
N MET A 121 2.17 -21.23 16.03
CA MET A 121 3.59 -21.17 15.70
C MET A 121 4.42 -22.22 16.46
N LYS A 122 4.00 -22.64 17.67
CA LYS A 122 4.67 -23.72 18.44
C LYS A 122 4.79 -25.03 17.66
N SER A 123 3.91 -25.27 16.68
CA SER A 123 3.97 -26.47 15.83
C SER A 123 5.23 -26.54 14.97
N ARG A 124 5.84 -25.39 14.63
CA ARG A 124 7.05 -25.33 13.80
C ARG A 124 7.90 -24.09 14.14
N PRO A 125 9.13 -24.25 14.66
CA PRO A 125 9.97 -23.14 15.12
C PRO A 125 10.62 -22.38 13.95
N LEU A 126 9.81 -21.66 13.18
CA LEU A 126 10.23 -20.80 12.08
C LEU A 126 10.20 -19.31 12.47
N PRO A 127 10.91 -18.43 11.73
CA PRO A 127 10.75 -16.99 11.85
C PRO A 127 9.30 -16.53 11.65
N LEU A 128 8.94 -15.44 12.30
CA LEU A 128 7.69 -14.71 12.03
C LEU A 128 8.00 -13.51 11.14
N VAL A 129 7.21 -13.32 10.08
CA VAL A 129 7.10 -12.05 9.35
C VAL A 129 5.69 -11.52 9.57
N SER A 130 5.57 -10.33 10.16
CA SER A 130 4.28 -9.69 10.32
C SER A 130 4.24 -8.29 9.72
N THR A 131 3.13 -7.99 9.06
CA THR A 131 2.82 -6.65 8.52
C THR A 131 1.95 -5.82 9.46
N PHE A 132 1.90 -6.24 10.73
CA PHE A 132 1.24 -5.52 11.81
C PHE A 132 2.04 -5.66 13.11
N TYR A 133 1.94 -4.65 13.98
CA TYR A 133 2.77 -4.61 15.18
C TYR A 133 2.35 -5.61 16.25
N ILE A 134 1.06 -5.88 16.45
CA ILE A 134 0.59 -6.77 17.53
C ILE A 134 1.21 -8.17 17.46
N PRO A 135 1.17 -8.91 16.33
CA PRO A 135 1.85 -10.20 16.22
C PRO A 135 3.34 -10.13 16.54
N SER A 136 4.02 -9.07 16.09
CA SER A 136 5.44 -8.87 16.32
C SER A 136 5.75 -8.63 17.80
N LEU A 137 4.97 -7.79 18.49
CA LEU A 137 5.12 -7.51 19.91
C LEU A 137 4.79 -8.73 20.77
N ALA A 138 3.75 -9.49 20.42
CA ALA A 138 3.39 -10.72 21.12
C ALA A 138 4.49 -11.78 21.00
N ALA A 139 5.07 -11.94 19.81
CA ALA A 139 6.18 -12.86 19.59
C ALA A 139 7.46 -12.44 20.35
N ASP A 140 7.78 -11.13 20.37
CA ASP A 140 8.91 -10.58 21.12
C ASP A 140 8.76 -10.81 22.63
N GLU A 141 7.58 -10.51 23.19
CA GLU A 141 7.27 -10.74 24.62
C GLU A 141 7.29 -12.23 24.99
N ALA A 142 6.84 -13.10 24.08
CA ALA A 142 6.93 -14.55 24.24
C ALA A 142 8.35 -15.11 24.09
N GLY A 143 9.34 -14.26 23.79
CA GLY A 143 10.72 -14.66 23.57
C GLY A 143 10.93 -15.51 22.31
N TRP A 144 10.04 -15.37 21.31
CA TRP A 144 10.16 -16.08 20.04
C TRP A 144 11.49 -15.77 19.36
N GLY A 145 11.96 -16.69 18.50
CA GLY A 145 13.28 -16.62 17.85
C GLY A 145 13.47 -15.38 16.98
N ARG A 146 13.29 -15.52 15.66
CA ARG A 146 13.40 -14.39 14.73
C ARG A 146 12.03 -13.79 14.45
N VAL A 147 11.90 -12.47 14.63
CA VAL A 147 10.66 -11.72 14.44
C VAL A 147 10.94 -10.53 13.52
N TYR A 148 10.32 -10.55 12.34
CA TYR A 148 10.40 -9.47 11.36
C TYR A 148 9.09 -8.68 11.34
N CYS A 149 9.16 -7.37 11.55
CA CYS A 149 8.01 -6.46 11.50
C CYS A 149 8.12 -5.54 10.28
N VAL A 150 7.24 -5.73 9.29
CA VAL A 150 7.14 -4.89 8.10
C VAL A 150 6.34 -3.64 8.44
N ILE A 151 6.96 -2.47 8.29
CA ILE A 151 6.27 -1.18 8.38
C ILE A 151 5.53 -0.94 7.07
N THR A 152 4.22 -0.67 7.16
CA THR A 152 3.33 -0.56 5.99
C THR A 152 3.07 0.88 5.53
N ASP A 153 3.70 1.85 6.19
CA ASP A 153 3.52 3.29 5.96
C ASP A 153 4.88 4.00 5.89
N THR A 154 4.89 5.23 5.40
CA THR A 154 6.13 6.02 5.24
C THR A 154 6.67 6.53 6.57
N ASP A 155 5.83 6.56 7.61
CA ASP A 155 6.17 6.84 8.99
C ASP A 155 5.37 5.91 9.92
N ALA A 156 5.79 5.76 11.17
CA ALA A 156 5.19 4.84 12.12
C ALA A 156 4.81 5.53 13.43
N ASN A 157 3.63 5.19 13.96
CA ASN A 157 3.26 5.56 15.32
C ASN A 157 4.13 4.77 16.33
N ARG A 158 4.45 5.37 17.49
CA ARG A 158 5.28 4.75 18.55
C ARG A 158 4.77 3.38 19.01
N VAL A 159 3.48 3.09 18.83
CA VAL A 159 2.87 1.78 19.14
C VAL A 159 3.47 0.61 18.34
N TRP A 160 4.08 0.86 17.18
CA TRP A 160 4.73 -0.17 16.37
C TRP A 160 6.03 -0.70 16.97
N VAL A 161 6.59 0.03 17.93
CA VAL A 161 7.88 -0.29 18.55
C VAL A 161 7.68 -0.85 19.95
N SER A 162 8.46 -1.86 20.31
CA SER A 162 8.45 -2.43 21.66
C SER A 162 8.60 -1.35 22.75
N ARG A 163 8.05 -1.63 23.93
CA ARG A 163 8.16 -0.74 25.09
C ARG A 163 9.62 -0.50 25.47
N ASN A 164 10.48 -1.51 25.29
CA ASN A 164 11.91 -1.47 25.54
C ASN A 164 12.68 -1.74 24.22
N PRO A 165 12.78 -0.74 23.32
CA PRO A 165 13.25 -0.94 21.94
C PRO A 165 14.68 -1.51 21.86
N ARG A 166 15.57 -1.10 22.78
CA ARG A 166 16.95 -1.61 22.84
C ARG A 166 17.03 -3.09 23.23
N GLN A 167 16.08 -3.60 24.00
CA GLN A 167 16.04 -5.00 24.47
C GLN A 167 15.26 -5.93 23.52
N SER A 168 14.32 -5.36 22.75
CA SER A 168 13.47 -6.07 21.80
C SER A 168 14.26 -6.77 20.70
N ARG A 169 13.89 -7.99 20.32
CA ARG A 169 14.55 -8.74 19.23
C ARG A 169 13.93 -8.48 17.87
N ILE A 170 12.91 -7.62 17.79
CA ILE A 170 12.21 -7.34 16.54
C ILE A 170 13.16 -6.68 15.54
N GLU A 171 13.25 -7.28 14.36
CA GLU A 171 13.91 -6.72 13.19
C GLU A 171 12.86 -6.04 12.31
N TYR A 172 13.06 -4.76 12.02
CA TYR A 172 12.09 -3.94 11.28
C TYR A 172 12.45 -3.84 9.81
N LEU A 173 11.47 -4.10 8.95
CA LEU A 173 11.58 -4.07 7.50
C LEU A 173 10.85 -2.81 7.02
N VAL A 174 11.60 -1.79 6.63
CA VAL A 174 11.06 -0.45 6.36
C VAL A 174 10.95 -0.14 4.86
N PRO A 175 9.88 0.55 4.44
CA PRO A 175 9.64 0.80 3.03
C PRO A 175 10.45 1.98 2.49
N CYS A 176 10.84 2.93 3.35
CA CYS A 176 11.55 4.13 2.96
C CYS A 176 12.39 4.74 4.10
N GLY A 177 13.20 5.75 3.76
CA GLY A 177 14.08 6.42 4.71
C GLY A 177 13.38 7.21 5.81
N ARG A 178 12.13 7.67 5.59
CA ARG A 178 11.33 8.33 6.63
C ARG A 178 11.04 7.37 7.79
N ALA A 179 10.48 6.20 7.50
CA ALA A 179 10.22 5.15 8.47
C ALA A 179 11.50 4.68 9.19
N LEU A 180 12.61 4.52 8.45
CA LEU A 180 13.91 4.20 9.05
C LEU A 180 14.32 5.23 10.12
N ARG A 181 14.29 6.52 9.77
CA ARG A 181 14.66 7.59 10.70
C ARG A 181 13.73 7.63 11.91
N ARG A 182 12.43 7.37 11.72
CA ARG A 182 11.48 7.29 12.81
C ARG A 182 11.82 6.19 13.80
N LEU A 183 12.13 4.98 13.32
CA LEU A 183 12.48 3.87 14.19
C LEU A 183 13.75 4.16 15.02
N LYS A 184 14.73 4.87 14.44
CA LYS A 184 15.89 5.37 15.17
C LYS A 184 15.50 6.35 16.28
N GLN A 185 14.58 7.29 16.02
CA GLN A 185 14.05 8.19 17.05
C GLN A 185 13.35 7.41 18.17
N TYR A 186 12.65 6.32 17.83
CA TYR A 186 12.05 5.42 18.81
C TYR A 186 13.05 4.50 19.51
N GLY A 187 14.35 4.66 19.28
CA GLY A 187 15.42 3.96 19.99
C GLY A 187 15.65 2.52 19.52
N VAL A 188 15.13 2.14 18.35
CA VAL A 188 15.45 0.86 17.71
C VAL A 188 16.92 0.89 17.24
N PRO A 189 17.75 -0.10 17.61
CA PRO A 189 19.14 -0.16 17.14
C PRO A 189 19.25 -0.27 15.62
N ASP A 190 20.30 0.32 15.05
CA ASP A 190 20.52 0.38 13.59
C ASP A 190 20.62 -1.00 12.95
N GLU A 191 21.25 -1.95 13.64
CA GLU A 191 21.40 -3.34 13.22
C GLU A 191 20.07 -4.12 13.14
N ARG A 192 18.98 -3.56 13.69
CA ARG A 192 17.63 -4.14 13.63
C ARG A 192 16.73 -3.47 12.60
N ILE A 193 17.24 -2.56 11.76
CA ILE A 193 16.43 -1.86 10.75
C ILE A 193 16.96 -2.17 9.36
N TYR A 194 16.16 -2.88 8.57
CA TYR A 194 16.45 -3.22 7.18
C TYR A 194 15.60 -2.39 6.24
N MET A 195 16.25 -1.60 5.40
CA MET A 195 15.58 -0.86 4.33
C MET A 195 15.27 -1.80 3.17
N THR A 196 14.16 -2.53 3.26
CA THR A 196 13.77 -3.52 2.24
C THR A 196 12.98 -2.90 1.10
N GLY A 197 12.20 -1.85 1.38
CA GLY A 197 11.10 -1.44 0.49
C GLY A 197 9.78 -2.12 0.89
N PHE A 198 8.68 -1.57 0.39
CA PHE A 198 7.35 -2.17 0.57
C PHE A 198 7.24 -3.46 -0.25
N PRO A 199 6.66 -4.55 0.29
CA PRO A 199 6.43 -5.77 -0.48
C PRO A 199 5.41 -5.53 -1.59
N LEU A 200 5.86 -5.52 -2.84
CA LEU A 200 5.03 -5.37 -4.04
C LEU A 200 4.68 -6.75 -4.63
N PRO A 201 3.51 -6.92 -5.27
CA PRO A 201 3.11 -8.19 -5.89
C PRO A 201 4.10 -8.65 -6.96
N LEU A 202 4.53 -9.91 -6.91
CA LEU A 202 5.43 -10.50 -7.92
C LEU A 202 4.76 -10.59 -9.29
N GLU A 203 3.43 -10.64 -9.31
CA GLU A 203 2.61 -10.55 -10.51
C GLU A 203 2.86 -9.24 -11.26
N LEU A 204 3.21 -8.16 -10.55
CA LEU A 204 3.44 -6.82 -11.12
C LEU A 204 4.92 -6.47 -11.27
N THR A 205 5.80 -7.07 -10.45
CA THR A 205 7.25 -6.86 -10.56
C THR A 205 7.91 -7.83 -11.53
N GLY A 206 7.50 -9.10 -11.53
CA GLY A 206 8.09 -10.16 -12.34
C GLY A 206 9.17 -10.94 -11.58
N ASP A 207 10.28 -11.24 -12.23
CA ASP A 207 11.46 -11.84 -11.59
C ASP A 207 12.45 -10.78 -11.06
N ASP A 208 13.67 -11.19 -10.69
CA ASP A 208 14.70 -10.30 -10.17
C ASP A 208 15.26 -9.31 -11.22
N THR A 209 14.88 -9.45 -12.49
CA THR A 209 15.15 -8.49 -13.57
C THR A 209 14.07 -7.42 -13.69
N LEU A 210 12.94 -7.58 -13.01
CA LEU A 210 11.74 -6.74 -13.08
C LEU A 210 11.07 -6.75 -14.46
N ASP A 211 11.10 -7.88 -15.17
CA ASP A 211 10.63 -8.02 -16.55
C ASP A 211 9.18 -7.54 -16.75
N VAL A 212 8.27 -7.93 -15.85
CA VAL A 212 6.86 -7.53 -15.91
C VAL A 212 6.70 -6.04 -15.68
N LEU A 213 7.37 -5.49 -14.66
CA LEU A 213 7.29 -4.08 -14.35
C LEU A 213 7.82 -3.22 -15.50
N ARG A 214 8.97 -3.58 -16.09
CA ARG A 214 9.55 -2.84 -17.21
C ARG A 214 8.62 -2.80 -18.42
N ARG A 215 8.05 -3.95 -18.77
CA ARG A 215 7.07 -4.08 -19.86
C ARG A 215 5.81 -3.24 -19.61
N ASN A 216 5.23 -3.36 -18.41
CA ASN A 216 4.01 -2.61 -18.06
C ASN A 216 4.26 -1.10 -18.04
N LEU A 217 5.39 -0.66 -17.48
CA LEU A 217 5.74 0.76 -17.40
C LEU A 217 5.97 1.36 -18.80
N GLY A 218 6.67 0.65 -19.69
CA GLY A 218 6.90 1.16 -21.04
C GLY A 218 5.59 1.38 -21.83
N LYS A 219 4.65 0.43 -21.74
CA LYS A 219 3.28 0.59 -22.29
C LYS A 219 2.55 1.78 -21.69
N ARG A 220 2.65 1.94 -20.36
CA ARG A 220 2.01 3.04 -19.64
C ARG A 220 2.57 4.40 -20.06
N LEU A 221 3.90 4.56 -20.11
CA LEU A 221 4.56 5.81 -20.52
C LEU A 221 4.18 6.18 -21.97
N ALA A 222 3.97 5.20 -22.84
CA ALA A 222 3.50 5.46 -24.20
C ALA A 222 2.10 6.13 -24.21
N ARG A 223 1.21 5.76 -23.29
CA ARG A 223 -0.15 6.35 -23.18
C ARG A 223 -0.18 7.65 -22.38
N LEU A 224 0.66 7.77 -21.36
CA LEU A 224 0.66 8.92 -20.42
C LEU A 224 1.26 10.21 -20.99
N ASP A 225 1.93 10.16 -22.14
CA ASP A 225 2.57 11.32 -22.78
C ASP A 225 2.09 11.50 -24.23
N PRO A 226 0.82 11.87 -24.45
CA PRO A 226 0.26 12.03 -25.78
C PRO A 226 0.86 13.20 -26.58
N SER A 227 1.57 14.12 -25.93
CA SER A 227 2.18 15.31 -26.55
C SER A 227 3.71 15.22 -26.67
N ASP A 228 4.30 14.05 -26.42
CA ASP A 228 5.74 13.77 -26.51
C ASP A 228 6.63 14.70 -25.66
N ARG A 229 6.07 15.29 -24.59
CA ARG A 229 6.80 16.22 -23.71
C ARG A 229 7.76 15.49 -22.78
N PHE A 230 7.35 14.35 -22.25
CA PHE A 230 8.18 13.51 -21.39
C PHE A 230 9.21 12.74 -22.22
N TRP A 231 8.79 12.08 -23.30
CA TRP A 231 9.67 11.24 -24.11
C TRP A 231 10.79 12.04 -24.76
N SER A 232 10.54 13.25 -25.26
CA SER A 232 11.58 14.11 -25.81
C SER A 232 12.72 14.43 -24.82
N LEU A 233 12.42 14.46 -23.51
CA LEU A 233 13.40 14.73 -22.45
C LEU A 233 14.04 13.46 -21.89
N HIS A 234 13.29 12.35 -21.83
CA HIS A 234 13.68 11.17 -21.05
C HIS A 234 13.97 9.92 -21.87
N LYS A 235 13.77 9.93 -23.21
CA LYS A 235 13.90 8.75 -24.08
C LYS A 235 15.12 7.88 -23.78
N HIS A 236 16.31 8.46 -23.77
CA HIS A 236 17.55 7.70 -23.53
C HIS A 236 17.59 7.06 -22.13
N SER A 237 17.07 7.75 -21.11
CA SER A 237 17.00 7.18 -19.77
C SER A 237 15.97 6.07 -19.68
N VAL A 238 14.84 6.21 -20.36
CA VAL A 238 13.79 5.18 -20.40
C VAL A 238 14.30 3.93 -21.11
N GLU A 239 14.90 4.08 -22.29
CA GLU A 239 15.51 2.97 -23.04
C GLU A 239 16.60 2.26 -22.23
N HIS A 240 17.43 3.02 -21.49
CA HIS A 240 18.48 2.45 -20.65
C HIS A 240 17.94 1.56 -19.52
N PHE A 241 16.91 2.00 -18.79
CA PHE A 241 16.41 1.26 -17.62
C PHE A 241 15.34 0.21 -17.97
N LEU A 242 14.51 0.47 -18.99
CA LEU A 242 13.43 -0.45 -19.37
C LEU A 242 13.84 -1.44 -20.46
N GLY A 243 14.85 -1.13 -21.26
CA GLY A 243 15.17 -1.87 -22.49
C GLY A 243 14.36 -1.36 -23.67
N LEU A 244 14.97 -1.33 -24.85
CA LEU A 244 14.35 -0.83 -26.07
C LEU A 244 13.13 -1.67 -26.46
N GLU A 245 13.17 -2.97 -26.19
CA GLU A 245 12.09 -3.93 -26.44
C GLU A 245 10.81 -3.62 -25.64
N ASN A 246 10.92 -2.87 -24.55
CA ASN A 246 9.79 -2.48 -23.71
C ASN A 246 9.29 -1.07 -24.03
N CYS A 247 9.88 -0.36 -24.99
CA CYS A 247 9.50 1.00 -25.36
C CYS A 247 8.69 0.95 -26.67
N PRO A 248 7.35 1.07 -26.64
CA PRO A 248 6.54 1.07 -27.86
C PRO A 248 6.94 2.20 -28.82
N ALA A 249 6.54 2.11 -30.09
CA ALA A 249 6.69 3.20 -31.05
C ALA A 249 5.48 4.15 -31.02
N GLU A 250 4.28 3.60 -30.83
CA GLU A 250 3.03 4.35 -30.75
C GLU A 250 2.97 5.23 -29.50
N ARG A 251 2.33 6.40 -29.59
CA ARG A 251 2.18 7.34 -28.47
C ARG A 251 0.73 7.77 -28.29
N GLY A 252 0.40 8.19 -27.07
CA GLY A 252 -0.91 8.72 -26.70
C GLY A 252 -2.03 7.80 -27.15
N ARG A 253 -2.92 8.34 -27.99
CA ARG A 253 -4.11 7.64 -28.47
C ARG A 253 -3.80 6.41 -29.32
N GLU A 254 -2.70 6.42 -30.08
CA GLU A 254 -2.27 5.28 -30.91
C GLU A 254 -1.87 4.09 -30.02
N ALA A 255 -1.34 4.37 -28.82
CA ALA A 255 -1.01 3.35 -27.83
C ALA A 255 -2.25 2.82 -27.05
N GLY A 256 -3.42 3.39 -27.28
CA GLY A 256 -4.70 2.97 -26.72
C GLY A 256 -5.32 3.96 -25.71
N PRO A 257 -6.48 3.61 -25.11
CA PRO A 257 -7.10 4.42 -24.07
C PRO A 257 -6.28 4.43 -22.78
N ILE A 258 -6.38 5.54 -22.04
CA ILE A 258 -5.81 5.64 -20.70
C ILE A 258 -6.75 4.95 -19.71
N THR A 259 -6.20 4.12 -18.85
CA THR A 259 -6.94 3.44 -17.79
C THR A 259 -6.71 4.12 -16.45
N VAL A 260 -7.76 4.69 -15.88
CA VAL A 260 -7.77 5.26 -14.53
C VAL A 260 -8.38 4.25 -13.56
N THR A 261 -7.64 3.88 -12.53
CA THR A 261 -8.13 2.98 -11.49
C THR A 261 -8.36 3.77 -10.22
N PHE A 262 -9.61 3.88 -9.78
CA PHE A 262 -9.97 4.48 -8.50
C PHE A 262 -10.07 3.39 -7.44
N ALA A 263 -9.20 3.44 -6.43
CA ALA A 263 -9.19 2.49 -5.33
C ALA A 263 -9.71 3.09 -4.03
N VAL A 264 -10.88 2.63 -3.58
CA VAL A 264 -11.43 3.02 -2.28
C VAL A 264 -10.68 2.33 -1.14
N GLY A 265 -10.59 3.01 0.01
CA GLY A 265 -10.05 2.40 1.22
C GLY A 265 -10.91 1.23 1.69
N GLY A 266 -10.33 0.31 2.47
CA GLY A 266 -11.00 -0.90 2.98
C GLY A 266 -12.25 -0.67 3.86
N ALA A 267 -12.59 0.58 4.20
CA ALA A 267 -13.83 0.98 4.86
C ALA A 267 -14.90 1.55 3.90
N GLY A 268 -14.68 1.50 2.58
CA GLY A 268 -15.56 2.13 1.58
C GLY A 268 -15.50 3.66 1.57
N ALA A 269 -14.45 4.22 2.18
CA ALA A 269 -14.25 5.66 2.25
C ALA A 269 -14.07 6.26 0.86
N GLN A 270 -14.66 7.44 0.63
CA GLN A 270 -14.50 8.25 -0.59
C GLN A 270 -15.05 7.60 -1.87
N LYS A 271 -15.97 6.63 -1.75
CA LYS A 271 -16.67 6.03 -2.90
C LYS A 271 -17.43 7.06 -3.73
N GLU A 272 -17.89 8.14 -3.09
CA GLU A 272 -18.59 9.25 -3.74
C GLU A 272 -17.67 10.02 -4.70
N ILE A 273 -16.38 10.18 -4.35
CA ILE A 273 -15.38 10.79 -5.24
C ILE A 273 -15.24 9.99 -6.53
N ALA A 274 -15.22 8.65 -6.42
CA ALA A 274 -15.11 7.76 -7.57
C ALA A 274 -16.31 7.91 -8.52
N VAL A 275 -17.54 8.03 -7.97
CA VAL A 275 -18.74 8.24 -8.79
C VAL A 275 -18.75 9.62 -9.44
N THR A 276 -18.38 10.67 -8.72
CA THR A 276 -18.26 12.02 -9.32
C THR A 276 -17.21 12.05 -10.44
N ALA A 277 -16.08 11.36 -10.26
CA ALA A 277 -15.07 11.24 -11.30
C ALA A 277 -15.59 10.43 -12.51
N LEU A 278 -16.33 9.34 -12.27
CA LEU A 278 -16.97 8.55 -13.33
C LEU A 278 -17.93 9.40 -14.17
N GLU A 279 -18.78 10.18 -13.52
CA GLU A 279 -19.71 11.11 -14.19
C GLU A 279 -18.95 12.16 -15.00
N SER A 280 -17.85 12.71 -14.47
CA SER A 280 -17.00 13.67 -15.20
C SER A 280 -16.33 13.03 -16.42
N PHE A 281 -15.86 11.79 -16.30
CA PHE A 281 -15.22 11.06 -17.40
C PHE A 281 -16.20 10.45 -18.41
N ALA A 282 -17.51 10.45 -18.14
CA ALA A 282 -18.52 9.82 -18.98
C ALA A 282 -18.35 10.11 -20.49
N PRO A 283 -18.18 11.37 -20.94
CA PRO A 283 -18.00 11.65 -22.37
C PRO A 283 -16.69 11.07 -22.94
N GLN A 284 -15.63 11.00 -22.14
CA GLN A 284 -14.33 10.44 -22.55
C GLN A 284 -14.34 8.91 -22.56
N ILE A 285 -15.13 8.28 -21.70
CA ILE A 285 -15.34 6.83 -21.73
C ILE A 285 -16.17 6.44 -22.94
N GLU A 286 -17.22 7.19 -23.26
CA GLU A 286 -18.04 6.99 -24.46
C GLU A 286 -17.23 7.17 -25.76
N ALA A 287 -16.34 8.17 -25.82
CA ALA A 287 -15.39 8.35 -26.92
C ALA A 287 -14.28 7.27 -26.95
N GLY A 288 -14.27 6.37 -25.97
CA GLY A 288 -13.27 5.33 -25.79
C GLY A 288 -11.89 5.86 -25.44
N ASN A 289 -11.73 7.12 -25.02
CA ASN A 289 -10.45 7.75 -24.69
C ASN A 289 -9.95 7.33 -23.30
N ILE A 290 -10.88 7.08 -22.38
CA ILE A 290 -10.61 6.66 -21.01
C ILE A 290 -11.32 5.35 -20.72
N ARG A 291 -10.65 4.48 -19.96
CA ARG A 291 -11.26 3.35 -19.25
C ARG A 291 -11.19 3.62 -17.75
N MET A 292 -12.19 3.16 -16.99
CA MET A 292 -12.22 3.36 -15.55
C MET A 292 -12.42 2.04 -14.80
N ASN A 293 -11.53 1.75 -13.86
CA ASN A 293 -11.70 0.66 -12.91
C ASN A 293 -12.12 1.22 -11.54
N LEU A 294 -13.23 0.74 -11.00
CA LEU A 294 -13.78 1.10 -9.68
C LEU A 294 -13.51 -0.05 -8.71
N VAL A 295 -12.53 0.11 -7.82
CA VAL A 295 -12.09 -0.98 -6.94
C VAL A 295 -12.88 -0.95 -5.64
N ALA A 296 -13.75 -1.96 -5.44
CA ALA A 296 -14.61 -2.11 -4.27
C ALA A 296 -13.97 -2.94 -3.14
N GLY A 297 -12.87 -3.64 -3.40
CA GLY A 297 -12.24 -4.52 -2.41
C GLY A 297 -13.05 -5.79 -2.20
N VAL A 298 -13.30 -6.12 -0.93
CA VAL A 298 -14.11 -7.28 -0.50
C VAL A 298 -15.51 -6.87 0.00
N ARG A 299 -15.88 -5.60 -0.10
CA ARG A 299 -17.16 -5.07 0.41
C ARG A 299 -18.24 -5.13 -0.66
N ARG A 300 -19.23 -6.00 -0.45
CA ARG A 300 -20.38 -6.14 -1.35
C ARG A 300 -21.18 -4.83 -1.45
N GLU A 301 -21.34 -4.09 -0.36
CA GLU A 301 -22.10 -2.83 -0.41
C GLU A 301 -21.43 -1.73 -1.27
N VAL A 302 -20.10 -1.76 -1.38
CA VAL A 302 -19.35 -0.82 -2.23
C VAL A 302 -19.41 -1.27 -3.69
N ARG A 303 -19.33 -2.58 -3.92
CA ARG A 303 -19.49 -3.18 -5.25
C ARG A 303 -20.85 -2.81 -5.84
N GLU A 304 -21.93 -3.09 -5.11
CA GLU A 304 -23.31 -2.80 -5.56
C GLU A 304 -23.51 -1.31 -5.84
N TYR A 305 -22.92 -0.44 -5.01
CA TYR A 305 -22.94 1.00 -5.22
C TYR A 305 -22.25 1.41 -6.53
N PHE A 306 -21.09 0.83 -6.83
CA PHE A 306 -20.37 1.09 -8.08
C PHE A 306 -21.03 0.46 -9.31
N GLU A 307 -21.58 -0.74 -9.21
CA GLU A 307 -22.33 -1.38 -10.30
C GLU A 307 -23.55 -0.54 -10.67
N LYS A 308 -24.28 -0.01 -9.68
CA LYS A 308 -25.41 0.91 -9.92
C LYS A 308 -24.98 2.20 -10.60
N ALA A 309 -23.89 2.82 -10.13
CA ALA A 309 -23.37 4.05 -10.74
C ALA A 309 -22.89 3.82 -12.18
N ALA A 310 -22.14 2.74 -12.41
CA ALA A 310 -21.68 2.35 -13.75
C ALA A 310 -22.87 2.14 -14.70
N ALA A 311 -23.88 1.38 -14.28
CA ALA A 311 -25.07 1.10 -15.09
C ALA A 311 -25.85 2.38 -15.43
N ALA A 312 -25.99 3.31 -14.48
CA ALA A 312 -26.70 4.57 -14.68
C ALA A 312 -25.99 5.46 -15.71
N VAL A 313 -24.65 5.54 -15.65
CA VAL A 313 -23.87 6.38 -16.57
C VAL A 313 -23.80 5.77 -17.98
N SER A 314 -23.80 4.44 -18.10
CA SER A 314 -23.70 3.72 -19.38
C SER A 314 -25.05 3.24 -19.94
N GLU A 315 -26.18 3.75 -19.46
CA GLU A 315 -27.51 3.28 -19.88
C GLU A 315 -27.69 3.40 -21.40
N GLY A 316 -28.05 2.28 -22.06
CA GLY A 316 -28.21 2.21 -23.51
C GLY A 316 -26.91 2.31 -24.33
N LYS A 317 -25.73 2.33 -23.68
CA LYS A 317 -24.42 2.56 -24.31
C LYS A 317 -23.45 1.39 -24.04
N PRO A 318 -23.50 0.28 -24.81
CA PRO A 318 -22.72 -0.93 -24.53
C PRO A 318 -21.20 -0.71 -24.60
N GLU A 319 -20.72 0.10 -25.54
CA GLU A 319 -19.28 0.41 -25.66
C GLU A 319 -18.77 1.19 -24.45
N MET A 320 -19.58 2.10 -23.93
CA MET A 320 -19.28 2.83 -22.71
C MET A 320 -19.26 1.91 -21.48
N ALA A 321 -20.21 0.97 -21.40
CA ALA A 321 -20.26 -0.03 -20.34
C ALA A 321 -18.99 -0.91 -20.34
N ALA A 322 -18.47 -1.28 -21.52
CA ALA A 322 -17.22 -2.03 -21.65
C ALA A 322 -15.98 -1.26 -21.16
N GLY A 323 -16.06 0.08 -21.13
CA GLY A 323 -15.02 0.98 -20.61
C GLY A 323 -15.02 1.11 -19.09
N ILE A 324 -16.01 0.57 -18.37
CA ILE A 324 -16.14 0.68 -16.91
C ILE A 324 -16.08 -0.72 -16.30
N ARG A 325 -15.20 -0.94 -15.32
CA ARG A 325 -15.07 -2.23 -14.61
C ARG A 325 -15.17 -2.02 -13.10
N VAL A 326 -15.91 -2.89 -12.43
CA VAL A 326 -15.95 -2.93 -10.96
C VAL A 326 -15.06 -4.10 -10.50
N ILE A 327 -14.03 -3.80 -9.71
CA ILE A 327 -13.07 -4.79 -9.22
C ILE A 327 -13.45 -5.18 -7.79
N PHE A 328 -13.80 -6.45 -7.61
CA PHE A 328 -14.29 -7.00 -6.35
C PHE A 328 -13.84 -8.46 -6.18
N GLY A 329 -13.65 -8.91 -4.95
CA GLY A 329 -13.44 -10.33 -4.63
C GLY A 329 -14.28 -10.79 -3.44
N GLU A 330 -14.81 -12.01 -3.52
CA GLU A 330 -15.57 -12.65 -2.44
C GLU A 330 -14.69 -13.02 -1.22
N SER A 331 -13.37 -13.02 -1.39
CA SER A 331 -12.38 -13.24 -0.35
C SER A 331 -11.19 -12.29 -0.55
N ASP A 332 -10.37 -12.11 0.50
CA ASP A 332 -9.14 -11.32 0.41
C ASP A 332 -8.24 -11.83 -0.73
N ALA A 333 -8.10 -13.16 -0.87
CA ALA A 333 -7.31 -13.78 -1.93
C ALA A 333 -7.83 -13.44 -3.34
N ALA A 334 -9.13 -13.68 -3.58
CA ALA A 334 -9.75 -13.38 -4.87
C ALA A 334 -9.65 -11.88 -5.21
N TYR A 335 -9.78 -11.02 -4.21
CA TYR A 335 -9.62 -9.58 -4.38
C TYR A 335 -8.18 -9.20 -4.75
N PHE A 336 -7.17 -9.72 -4.06
CA PHE A 336 -5.78 -9.38 -4.35
C PHE A 336 -5.35 -9.85 -5.73
N ASP A 337 -5.81 -11.03 -6.17
CA ASP A 337 -5.54 -11.53 -7.51
C ASP A 337 -6.22 -10.64 -8.57
N ALA A 338 -7.50 -10.30 -8.39
CA ALA A 338 -8.23 -9.41 -9.29
C ALA A 338 -7.65 -7.98 -9.32
N PHE A 339 -7.15 -7.50 -8.18
CA PHE A 339 -6.50 -6.19 -8.09
C PHE A 339 -5.13 -6.18 -8.78
N ALA A 340 -4.32 -7.22 -8.61
CA ALA A 340 -3.06 -7.36 -9.32
C ALA A 340 -3.28 -7.40 -10.84
N GLU A 341 -4.23 -8.22 -11.31
CA GLU A 341 -4.61 -8.30 -12.73
C GLU A 341 -5.01 -6.92 -13.28
N CYS A 342 -5.86 -6.19 -12.56
CA CYS A 342 -6.28 -4.83 -12.92
C CYS A 342 -5.10 -3.85 -13.07
N LEU A 343 -4.08 -3.98 -12.23
CA LEU A 343 -2.95 -3.04 -12.21
C LEU A 343 -1.97 -3.21 -13.38
N HIS A 344 -2.00 -4.34 -14.11
CA HIS A 344 -1.22 -4.50 -15.34
C HIS A 344 -1.57 -3.45 -16.40
N GLU A 345 -2.87 -3.16 -16.53
CA GLU A 345 -3.39 -2.22 -17.54
C GLU A 345 -3.73 -0.85 -16.96
N THR A 346 -3.52 -0.63 -15.66
CA THR A 346 -3.73 0.66 -15.01
C THR A 346 -2.61 1.63 -15.41
N ASP A 347 -3.00 2.81 -15.89
CA ASP A 347 -2.07 3.88 -16.23
C ASP A 347 -1.99 4.95 -15.13
N VAL A 348 -3.08 5.19 -14.40
CA VAL A 348 -3.14 6.12 -13.27
C VAL A 348 -3.87 5.47 -12.09
N LEU A 349 -3.26 5.49 -10.91
CA LEU A 349 -3.88 5.00 -9.68
C LEU A 349 -4.39 6.19 -8.86
N TRP A 350 -5.71 6.32 -8.75
CA TRP A 350 -6.36 7.36 -7.94
C TRP A 350 -6.83 6.75 -6.62
N THR A 351 -6.25 7.21 -5.52
CA THR A 351 -6.59 6.72 -4.19
C THR A 351 -6.17 7.72 -3.12
N LYS A 352 -6.66 7.55 -1.90
CA LYS A 352 -6.07 8.23 -0.74
C LYS A 352 -4.64 7.74 -0.54
N PRO A 353 -3.72 8.55 0.01
CA PRO A 353 -2.32 8.17 0.19
C PRO A 353 -2.16 7.17 1.35
N SER A 354 -2.65 5.93 1.17
CA SER A 354 -2.47 4.82 2.11
C SER A 354 -1.18 4.05 1.78
N GLU A 355 -1.09 2.77 2.17
CA GLU A 355 -0.01 1.88 1.75
C GLU A 355 0.15 1.79 0.22
N LEU A 356 -0.93 2.08 -0.53
CA LEU A 356 -0.89 2.15 -2.00
C LEU A 356 0.04 3.26 -2.52
N SER A 357 0.48 4.18 -1.67
CA SER A 357 1.52 5.17 -2.02
C SER A 357 2.79 4.48 -2.54
N PHE A 358 3.16 3.32 -2.00
CA PHE A 358 4.34 2.58 -2.44
C PHE A 358 4.18 1.91 -3.81
N TYR A 359 2.95 1.79 -4.33
CA TYR A 359 2.72 1.31 -5.69
C TYR A 359 3.23 2.29 -6.75
N SER A 360 3.59 3.52 -6.36
CA SER A 360 4.41 4.42 -7.20
C SER A 360 5.71 3.77 -7.68
N GLY A 361 6.29 2.83 -6.92
CA GLY A 361 7.46 2.05 -7.33
C GLY A 361 7.23 1.16 -8.56
N LEU A 362 5.97 0.83 -8.86
CA LEU A 362 5.54 0.15 -10.09
C LEU A 362 5.39 1.12 -11.29
N GLY A 363 5.82 2.37 -11.11
CA GLY A 363 5.64 3.45 -12.07
C GLY A 363 4.17 3.79 -12.30
N LEU A 364 3.35 3.67 -11.26
CA LEU A 364 1.97 4.14 -11.25
C LEU A 364 1.96 5.56 -10.65
N PRO A 365 1.63 6.61 -11.42
CA PRO A 365 1.44 7.93 -10.84
C PRO A 365 0.22 7.90 -9.92
N ILE A 366 0.36 8.48 -8.72
CA ILE A 366 -0.69 8.46 -7.70
C ILE A 366 -1.45 9.78 -7.73
N LEU A 367 -2.71 9.74 -8.16
CA LEU A 367 -3.64 10.84 -7.94
C LEU A 367 -4.17 10.74 -6.51
N MET A 368 -3.78 11.69 -5.66
CA MET A 368 -4.02 11.63 -4.22
C MET A 368 -5.39 12.20 -3.89
N ALA A 369 -6.30 11.33 -3.44
CA ALA A 369 -7.52 11.76 -2.77
C ALA A 369 -7.21 12.33 -1.37
N PRO A 370 -8.10 13.15 -0.78
CA PRO A 370 -7.86 13.76 0.52
C PRO A 370 -7.47 12.74 1.59
N THR A 371 -6.55 13.13 2.48
CA THR A 371 -6.13 12.32 3.62
C THR A 371 -7.27 12.21 4.64
N ILE A 372 -7.26 11.12 5.40
CA ILE A 372 -8.23 10.83 6.46
C ILE A 372 -7.55 10.85 7.85
N GLY A 373 -6.23 10.66 7.93
CA GLY A 373 -5.52 10.66 9.20
C GLY A 373 -3.99 10.77 9.05
N ALA A 374 -3.31 10.86 10.19
CA ALA A 374 -1.88 11.22 10.26
C ALA A 374 -0.94 10.30 9.46
N GLN A 375 -1.24 9.00 9.35
CA GLN A 375 -0.47 8.08 8.50
C GLN A 375 -0.54 8.50 7.02
N GLU A 376 -1.74 8.88 6.58
CA GLU A 376 -2.00 9.30 5.21
C GLU A 376 -1.37 10.66 4.91
N ASP A 377 -1.31 11.57 5.89
CA ASP A 377 -0.57 12.84 5.78
C ASP A 377 0.94 12.58 5.57
N CYS A 378 1.52 11.64 6.33
CA CYS A 378 2.94 11.28 6.16
C CYS A 378 3.22 10.69 4.78
N ASN A 379 2.30 9.84 4.30
CA ASN A 379 2.39 9.20 2.99
C ASN A 379 2.21 10.20 1.85
N HIS A 380 1.30 11.17 2.00
CA HIS A 380 1.08 12.29 1.10
C HIS A 380 2.37 13.11 0.92
N GLU A 381 2.96 13.55 2.03
CA GLU A 381 4.22 14.30 2.01
C GLU A 381 5.33 13.50 1.32
N TRP A 382 5.42 12.19 1.59
CA TRP A 382 6.43 11.34 0.96
C TRP A 382 6.20 11.21 -0.56
N LEU A 383 4.95 11.07 -1.02
CA LEU A 383 4.61 11.02 -2.44
C LEU A 383 5.02 12.30 -3.18
N LEU A 384 4.85 13.46 -2.54
CA LEU A 384 5.33 14.75 -3.06
C LEU A 384 6.87 14.82 -3.06
N GLU A 385 7.53 14.36 -2.00
CA GLU A 385 9.01 14.33 -1.92
C GLU A 385 9.63 13.47 -3.02
N VAL A 386 9.02 12.32 -3.35
CA VAL A 386 9.47 11.48 -4.47
C VAL A 386 8.90 11.91 -5.82
N GLN A 387 8.06 12.95 -5.86
CA GLN A 387 7.45 13.51 -7.08
C GLN A 387 6.59 12.50 -7.85
N ALA A 388 6.02 11.51 -7.15
CA ALA A 388 5.19 10.46 -7.75
C ALA A 388 3.69 10.63 -7.46
N GLY A 389 3.34 11.55 -6.55
CA GLY A 389 1.97 11.92 -6.24
C GLY A 389 1.58 13.27 -6.79
N ILE A 390 0.32 13.41 -7.18
CA ILE A 390 -0.31 14.67 -7.59
C ILE A 390 -1.62 14.79 -6.82
N ASP A 391 -1.84 15.92 -6.16
CA ASP A 391 -3.10 16.19 -5.47
C ASP A 391 -4.27 16.20 -6.45
N GLN A 392 -5.36 15.51 -6.10
CA GLN A 392 -6.58 15.62 -6.87
C GLN A 392 -7.09 17.07 -6.83
N LYS A 393 -7.63 17.54 -7.96
CA LYS A 393 -8.47 18.74 -7.99
C LYS A 393 -9.93 18.33 -7.78
N ASP A 394 -10.85 19.27 -7.95
CA ASP A 394 -12.29 18.99 -7.86
C ASP A 394 -12.70 17.87 -8.84
N PRO A 395 -13.22 16.72 -8.35
CA PRO A 395 -13.56 15.57 -9.18
C PRO A 395 -14.62 15.84 -10.24
N ARG A 396 -15.46 16.87 -10.07
CA ARG A 396 -16.47 17.25 -11.07
C ARG A 396 -15.84 17.67 -12.40
N PHE A 397 -14.62 18.20 -12.33
CA PHE A 397 -13.84 18.65 -13.48
C PHE A 397 -12.71 17.65 -13.83
N ALA A 398 -12.81 16.39 -13.39
CA ALA A 398 -11.78 15.38 -13.58
C ALA A 398 -11.30 15.21 -15.03
N ARG A 399 -12.22 15.24 -15.98
CA ARG A 399 -11.85 15.17 -17.40
C ARG A 399 -10.91 16.29 -17.85
N GLU A 400 -11.05 17.50 -17.29
CA GLU A 400 -10.33 18.69 -17.74
C GLU A 400 -8.93 18.68 -17.16
N TRP A 401 -8.81 18.62 -15.83
CA TRP A 401 -7.50 18.66 -15.21
C TRP A 401 -6.69 17.38 -15.47
N LEU A 402 -7.31 16.22 -15.68
CA LEU A 402 -6.57 15.02 -16.08
C LEU A 402 -5.99 15.20 -17.50
N SER A 403 -6.77 15.78 -18.41
CA SER A 403 -6.32 16.09 -19.77
C SER A 403 -5.15 17.07 -19.77
N ASP A 404 -5.18 18.09 -18.92
CA ASP A 404 -4.06 19.03 -18.75
C ASP A 404 -2.80 18.29 -18.28
N LEU A 405 -2.92 17.46 -17.24
CA LEU A 405 -1.77 16.70 -16.70
C LEU A 405 -1.16 15.73 -17.73
N LEU A 406 -1.97 15.15 -18.60
CA LEU A 406 -1.52 14.30 -19.70
C LEU A 406 -0.80 15.11 -20.78
N THR A 407 -1.43 16.19 -21.23
CA THR A 407 -0.88 17.06 -22.29
C THR A 407 0.45 17.68 -21.85
N ASP A 408 0.60 18.01 -20.57
CA ASP A 408 1.82 18.55 -20.00
C ASP A 408 2.88 17.49 -19.65
N GLY A 409 2.62 16.20 -19.90
CA GLY A 409 3.53 15.09 -19.58
C GLY A 409 3.72 14.84 -18.08
N ARG A 410 2.95 15.49 -17.22
CA ARG A 410 3.10 15.47 -15.74
C ARG A 410 2.85 14.08 -15.15
N LEU A 411 1.89 13.33 -15.70
CA LEU A 411 1.62 11.96 -15.25
C LEU A 411 2.73 10.99 -15.66
N ALA A 412 3.30 11.15 -16.85
CA ALA A 412 4.44 10.36 -17.29
C ALA A 412 5.69 10.64 -16.43
N GLU A 413 5.94 11.91 -16.10
CA GLU A 413 6.99 12.29 -15.15
C GLU A 413 6.78 11.67 -13.77
N ALA A 414 5.57 11.75 -13.20
CA ALA A 414 5.27 11.16 -11.90
C ALA A 414 5.41 9.63 -11.90
N ALA A 415 4.98 8.97 -12.98
CA ALA A 415 5.18 7.54 -13.19
C ALA A 415 6.68 7.18 -13.20
N TRP A 416 7.47 7.95 -13.95
CA TRP A 416 8.90 7.74 -14.08
C TRP A 416 9.66 8.00 -12.79
N ASP A 417 9.33 9.08 -12.09
CA ASP A 417 9.95 9.45 -10.81
C ASP A 417 9.64 8.44 -9.71
N GLY A 418 8.40 7.96 -9.62
CA GLY A 418 8.02 6.85 -8.76
C GLY A 418 8.86 5.61 -9.05
N PHE A 419 9.02 5.27 -10.34
CA PHE A 419 9.89 4.18 -10.74
C PHE A 419 11.37 4.42 -10.38
N LEU A 420 11.94 5.62 -10.46
CA LEU A 420 13.35 5.80 -10.12
C LEU A 420 13.62 5.90 -8.60
N LYS A 421 12.67 6.46 -7.84
CA LYS A 421 12.90 6.88 -6.45
C LYS A 421 12.29 5.93 -5.42
N ALA A 422 11.18 5.27 -5.71
CA ALA A 422 10.58 4.30 -4.79
C ALA A 422 11.20 2.90 -4.93
N ARG A 423 11.30 2.18 -3.81
CA ARG A 423 11.91 0.84 -3.75
C ARG A 423 10.94 -0.21 -4.27
N LYS A 424 11.40 -1.09 -5.19
CA LYS A 424 10.57 -2.17 -5.77
C LYS A 424 10.90 -3.57 -5.28
N TYR A 425 12.07 -3.74 -4.69
CA TYR A 425 12.59 -5.06 -4.35
C TYR A 425 12.13 -5.56 -2.97
N GLY A 426 11.14 -4.92 -2.34
CA GLY A 426 10.67 -5.28 -0.99
C GLY A 426 10.39 -6.78 -0.84
N THR A 427 9.63 -7.37 -1.75
CA THR A 427 9.30 -8.81 -1.71
C THR A 427 10.55 -9.69 -1.84
N TYR A 428 11.47 -9.35 -2.74
CA TYR A 428 12.73 -10.09 -2.95
C TYR A 428 13.67 -9.99 -1.75
N LYS A 429 13.86 -8.78 -1.22
CA LYS A 429 14.76 -8.51 -0.08
C LYS A 429 14.24 -9.10 1.21
N ILE A 430 12.92 -9.07 1.44
CA ILE A 430 12.31 -9.74 2.58
C ILE A 430 12.50 -11.26 2.44
N ALA A 431 12.27 -11.84 1.25
CA ALA A 431 12.46 -13.27 1.02
C ALA A 431 13.92 -13.71 1.21
N GLU A 432 14.89 -12.92 0.74
CA GLU A 432 16.32 -13.11 0.96
C GLU A 432 16.67 -13.13 2.45
N LEU A 433 16.24 -12.09 3.19
CA LEU A 433 16.52 -11.94 4.60
C LEU A 433 15.89 -13.07 5.44
N VAL A 434 14.64 -13.43 5.15
CA VAL A 434 13.95 -14.51 5.86
C VAL A 434 14.62 -15.85 5.61
N SER A 435 15.03 -16.13 4.37
CA SER A 435 15.61 -17.42 4.00
C SER A 435 17.06 -17.57 4.49
N THR A 436 17.85 -16.50 4.47
CA THR A 436 19.30 -16.58 4.71
C THR A 436 19.74 -15.97 6.04
N GLY A 437 18.90 -15.13 6.67
CA GLY A 437 19.27 -14.34 7.84
C GLY A 437 20.14 -13.12 7.52
N ALA A 438 20.39 -12.81 6.24
CA ALA A 438 21.14 -11.64 5.81
C ALA A 438 20.50 -11.02 4.56
N MET A 439 20.81 -9.74 4.33
CA MET A 439 20.36 -9.02 3.14
C MET A 439 21.56 -8.46 2.38
N SER A 440 21.72 -8.84 1.12
CA SER A 440 22.75 -8.28 0.25
C SER A 440 22.54 -6.77 0.05
N ARG A 441 23.65 -6.02 0.11
CA ARG A 441 23.67 -4.62 -0.26
C ARG A 441 23.77 -4.51 -1.77
N GLU A 442 23.01 -3.58 -2.34
CA GLU A 442 22.99 -3.32 -3.77
C GLU A 442 23.31 -1.85 -4.04
N SER A 443 24.12 -1.59 -5.06
CA SER A 443 24.43 -0.25 -5.55
C SER A 443 23.60 0.15 -6.76
N ASN A 444 23.01 -0.81 -7.48
CA ASN A 444 22.10 -0.53 -8.58
C ASN A 444 20.89 0.29 -8.08
N PRO A 445 20.59 1.45 -8.68
CA PRO A 445 19.54 2.35 -8.22
C PRO A 445 18.13 1.73 -8.29
N LEU A 446 17.92 0.69 -9.10
CA LEU A 446 16.66 -0.03 -9.19
C LEU A 446 16.53 -1.18 -8.19
N LYS A 447 17.63 -1.87 -7.85
CA LYS A 447 17.62 -3.00 -6.89
C LYS A 447 18.02 -2.67 -5.45
N ARG A 448 18.34 -1.40 -5.19
CA ARG A 448 18.71 -0.87 -3.88
C ARG A 448 17.68 -1.05 -2.79
#